data_AF-A0A6A4HWC9-F1
#
_entry.id   AF-A0A6A4HWC9-F1
#
_cell.length_a   1.000
_cell.length_b   1.000
_cell.length_c   1.000
_cell.angle_alpha   90.00
_cell.angle_beta   90.00
_cell.angle_gamma   90.00
#
_symmetry.space_group_name_H-M   'P 1'
#
loop_
_entity.id
_entity.type
_entity.pdbx_description
1 polymer ?
#
loop_
_entity_poly.entity_id
_entity_poly.type
_entity_poly.pdbx_seq_one_letter_code
_entity_poly.pdbx_strand_id
1 'polypeptide(L)'
;MTPEESEQIAYAGSVVFENTSTIILLSGLAGVYILAFTISMHIILRKNNNRWAYKALIALLLMAFALAALFACLDIALGLLEVKFGFVVSLSGGLIAQELAADSKVSGMSIISDWAANFTFLIADTAIVWRAWALWTENKLVKWTLLIILLADIGINIADAVVDTKVTINALNTDNNSVTFDSLSPALNLTVNIVATFLIAHRAWKHHQSTPAILHNNKTEVGAILLLMVESGAIFGMVQVTNIILHALDIHAAA
;
A
#
# COMPACT_ATOMS: atom_id res chain seq x y z
N MET A 1 15.11 27.62 29.23
CA MET A 1 14.19 26.57 28.77
C MET A 1 13.00 26.61 29.68
N THR A 2 11.89 27.13 29.18
CA THR A 2 10.62 27.11 29.89
C THR A 2 10.05 25.69 29.87
N PRO A 3 9.13 25.34 30.79
CA PRO A 3 8.43 24.05 30.74
C PRO A 3 7.73 23.80 29.40
N GLU A 4 7.14 24.85 28.81
CA GLU A 4 6.47 24.81 27.51
C GLU A 4 7.43 24.49 26.36
N GLU A 5 8.63 25.11 26.34
CA GLU A 5 9.67 24.79 25.35
C GLU A 5 10.16 23.34 25.47
N SER A 6 10.21 22.81 26.71
CA SER A 6 10.59 21.43 26.96
C SER A 6 9.55 20.43 26.48
N GLU A 7 8.27 20.75 26.61
CA GLU A 7 7.18 19.90 26.15
C GLU A 7 7.13 19.86 24.62
N GLN A 8 7.28 21.00 23.95
CA GLN A 8 7.33 21.08 22.48
C GLN A 8 8.50 20.29 21.89
N ILE A 9 9.69 20.38 22.49
CA ILE A 9 10.86 19.61 22.04
C ILE A 9 10.65 18.11 22.27
N ALA A 10 10.02 17.71 23.39
CA ALA A 10 9.71 16.32 23.65
C ALA A 10 8.72 15.74 22.64
N TYR A 11 7.66 16.49 22.32
CA TYR A 11 6.67 16.12 21.29
C TYR A 11 7.31 16.02 19.89
N ALA A 12 8.07 17.02 19.48
CA ALA A 12 8.75 16.99 18.20
C ALA A 12 9.75 15.81 18.13
N GLY A 13 10.41 15.50 19.25
CA GLY A 13 11.29 14.34 19.39
C GLY A 13 10.56 12.99 19.26
N SER A 14 9.34 12.85 19.80
CA SER A 14 8.56 11.62 19.62
C SER A 14 8.12 11.43 18.18
N VAL A 15 7.69 12.48 17.49
CA VAL A 15 7.33 12.44 16.06
C VAL A 15 8.52 11.97 15.21
N VAL A 16 9.71 12.56 15.41
CA VAL A 16 10.91 12.13 14.68
C VAL A 16 11.28 10.68 14.99
N PHE A 17 11.14 10.25 16.25
CA PHE A 17 11.44 8.87 16.63
C PHE A 17 10.51 7.86 15.96
N GLU A 18 9.21 8.16 15.91
CA GLU A 18 8.20 7.33 15.25
C GLU A 18 8.44 7.28 13.73
N ASN A 19 8.63 8.43 13.08
CA ASN A 19 8.92 8.51 11.65
C ASN A 19 10.20 7.73 11.29
N THR A 20 11.26 7.89 12.09
CA THR A 20 12.54 7.17 11.88
C THR A 20 12.37 5.66 12.05
N SER A 21 11.59 5.23 13.05
CA SER A 21 11.30 3.81 13.28
C SER A 21 10.56 3.20 12.10
N THR A 22 9.57 3.92 11.56
CA THR A 22 8.82 3.53 10.37
C THR A 22 9.72 3.42 9.14
N ILE A 23 10.57 4.41 8.88
CA ILE A 23 11.52 4.42 7.75
C ILE A 23 12.49 3.22 7.84
N ILE A 24 12.98 2.88 9.03
CA ILE A 24 13.88 1.73 9.24
C ILE A 24 13.15 0.42 8.88
N LEU A 25 11.94 0.23 9.37
CA LEU A 25 11.14 -0.97 9.08
C LEU A 25 10.82 -1.07 7.59
N LEU A 26 10.36 0.03 6.98
CA LEU A 26 10.06 0.09 5.55
C LEU A 26 11.29 -0.16 4.68
N SER A 27 12.46 0.36 5.06
CA SER A 27 13.72 0.10 4.37
C SER A 27 14.10 -1.38 4.41
N GLY A 28 13.88 -2.05 5.54
CA GLY A 28 14.08 -3.50 5.67
C GLY A 28 13.16 -4.29 4.75
N LEU A 29 11.87 -3.94 4.73
CA LEU A 29 10.87 -4.57 3.85
C LEU A 29 11.14 -4.31 2.37
N ALA A 30 11.58 -3.10 2.01
CA ALA A 30 12.00 -2.75 0.66
C ALA A 30 13.16 -3.63 0.20
N GLY A 31 14.13 -3.93 1.08
CA GLY A 31 15.20 -4.88 0.81
C GLY A 31 14.68 -6.28 0.47
N VAL A 32 13.75 -6.81 1.26
CA VAL A 32 13.11 -8.11 0.99
C VAL A 32 12.36 -8.09 -0.34
N TYR A 33 11.65 -6.99 -0.64
CA TYR A 33 10.92 -6.82 -1.89
C TYR A 33 11.86 -6.78 -3.11
N ILE A 34 12.99 -6.07 -3.03
CA ILE A 34 14.01 -6.03 -4.10
C ILE A 34 14.54 -7.44 -4.41
N LEU A 35 14.81 -8.25 -3.37
CA LEU A 35 15.24 -9.64 -3.53
C LEU A 35 14.16 -10.48 -4.23
N ALA A 36 12.92 -10.40 -3.76
CA ALA A 36 11.78 -11.12 -4.35
C ALA A 36 11.55 -10.71 -5.82
N PHE A 37 11.62 -9.42 -6.13
CA PHE A 37 11.52 -8.89 -7.50
C PHE A 37 12.65 -9.42 -8.38
N THR A 38 13.89 -9.39 -7.89
CA THR A 38 15.06 -9.86 -8.64
C THR A 38 14.96 -11.35 -8.97
N ILE A 39 14.57 -12.18 -7.99
CA ILE A 39 14.33 -13.61 -8.19
C ILE A 39 13.20 -13.83 -9.20
N SER A 40 12.09 -13.11 -9.04
CA SER A 40 10.93 -13.20 -9.94
C SER A 40 11.31 -12.85 -11.38
N MET A 41 12.04 -11.76 -11.58
CA MET A 41 12.52 -11.37 -12.91
C MET A 41 13.51 -12.37 -13.49
N HIS A 42 14.40 -12.94 -12.68
CA HIS A 42 15.32 -13.96 -13.14
C HIS A 42 14.60 -15.21 -13.66
N ILE A 43 13.56 -15.66 -12.94
CA ILE A 43 12.74 -16.82 -13.32
C ILE A 43 11.94 -16.50 -14.59
N ILE A 44 11.31 -15.33 -14.64
CA ILE A 44 10.51 -14.88 -15.75
C ILE A 44 11.41 -14.79 -16.99
N LEU A 45 12.45 -13.96 -17.00
CA LEU A 45 13.30 -13.73 -18.18
C LEU A 45 13.96 -14.99 -18.77
N ARG A 46 14.18 -16.04 -17.97
CA ARG A 46 14.65 -17.35 -18.49
C ARG A 46 13.61 -18.09 -19.32
N LYS A 47 12.33 -17.79 -19.14
CA LYS A 47 11.22 -18.39 -19.87
C LYS A 47 11.02 -17.67 -21.20
N ASN A 48 11.41 -18.31 -22.30
CA ASN A 48 11.20 -17.77 -23.64
C ASN A 48 9.73 -17.94 -24.06
N ASN A 49 8.88 -16.98 -23.69
CA ASN A 49 7.46 -16.98 -24.04
C ASN A 49 7.06 -15.64 -24.68
N ASN A 50 6.68 -15.66 -25.94
CA ASN A 50 6.37 -14.44 -26.71
C ASN A 50 4.87 -14.06 -26.67
N ARG A 51 4.09 -14.55 -25.70
CA ARG A 51 2.67 -14.17 -25.57
C ARG A 51 2.51 -12.75 -25.06
N TRP A 52 1.51 -12.02 -25.57
CA TRP A 52 1.21 -10.64 -25.13
C TRP A 52 0.95 -10.54 -23.62
N ALA A 53 0.21 -11.52 -23.06
CA ALA A 53 -0.05 -11.59 -21.61
C ALA A 53 1.24 -11.67 -20.77
N TYR A 54 2.29 -12.29 -21.31
CA TYR A 54 3.58 -12.39 -20.63
C TYR A 54 4.34 -11.06 -20.60
N LYS A 55 4.29 -10.29 -21.70
CA LYS A 55 4.82 -8.92 -21.75
C LYS A 55 4.06 -7.98 -20.81
N ALA A 56 2.74 -8.12 -20.76
CA ALA A 56 1.89 -7.36 -19.83
C ALA A 56 2.27 -7.63 -18.36
N LEU A 57 2.52 -8.89 -18.00
CA LEU A 57 2.97 -9.26 -16.65
C LEU A 57 4.33 -8.64 -16.30
N ILE A 58 5.30 -8.67 -17.22
CA ILE A 58 6.62 -8.03 -17.02
C ILE A 58 6.45 -6.52 -16.80
N ALA A 59 5.64 -5.86 -17.64
CA ALA A 59 5.37 -4.44 -17.51
C ALA A 59 4.71 -4.09 -16.17
N LEU A 60 3.75 -4.90 -15.72
CA LEU A 60 3.08 -4.72 -14.43
C LEU A 60 4.07 -4.85 -13.25
N LEU A 61 4.95 -5.87 -13.28
CA LEU A 61 5.97 -6.07 -12.25
C LEU A 61 7.00 -4.93 -12.23
N LEU A 62 7.43 -4.44 -13.40
CA LEU A 62 8.34 -3.30 -13.49
C LEU A 62 7.70 -2.01 -12.96
N MET A 63 6.43 -1.78 -13.30
CA MET A 63 5.68 -0.63 -12.82
C MET A 63 5.50 -0.67 -11.31
N ALA A 64 5.10 -1.82 -10.76
CA ALA A 64 5.00 -2.02 -9.30
C ALA A 64 6.35 -1.78 -8.61
N PHE A 65 7.44 -2.30 -9.19
CA PHE A 65 8.78 -2.09 -8.64
C PHE A 65 9.21 -0.63 -8.67
N ALA A 66 8.96 0.07 -9.78
CA ALA A 66 9.29 1.48 -9.92
C ALA A 66 8.53 2.35 -8.92
N LEU A 67 7.22 2.09 -8.72
CA LEU A 67 6.40 2.81 -7.74
C LEU A 67 6.85 2.53 -6.31
N ALA A 68 7.11 1.26 -5.95
CA ALA A 68 7.60 0.91 -4.62
C ALA A 68 8.99 1.51 -4.33
N ALA A 69 9.89 1.52 -5.32
CA ALA A 69 11.20 2.15 -5.19
C ALA A 69 11.10 3.67 -5.08
N LEU A 70 10.18 4.29 -5.83
CA LEU A 70 9.91 5.73 -5.74
C LEU A 70 9.39 6.08 -4.34
N PHE A 71 8.39 5.35 -3.84
CA PHE A 71 7.84 5.52 -2.50
C PHE A 71 8.93 5.43 -1.43
N ALA A 72 9.74 4.36 -1.43
CA ALA A 72 10.82 4.19 -0.46
C ALA A 72 11.87 5.32 -0.53
N CYS A 73 12.21 5.79 -1.75
CA CYS A 73 13.13 6.91 -1.90
C CYS A 73 12.54 8.22 -1.36
N LEU A 74 11.26 8.48 -1.63
CA LEU A 74 10.57 9.67 -1.16
C LEU A 74 10.41 9.67 0.36
N ASP A 75 10.05 8.54 0.95
CA ASP A 75 9.90 8.37 2.40
C ASP A 75 11.20 8.71 3.16
N ILE A 76 12.34 8.19 2.67
CA ILE A 76 13.66 8.53 3.21
C ILE A 76 13.97 10.03 3.02
N ALA A 77 13.67 10.59 1.85
CA ALA A 77 13.94 11.99 1.56
C ALA A 77 13.08 12.94 2.43
N LEU A 78 11.81 12.60 2.65
CA LEU A 78 10.87 13.32 3.50
C LEU A 78 11.39 13.39 4.93
N GLY A 79 11.70 12.24 5.54
CA GLY A 79 12.23 12.20 6.91
C GLY A 79 13.54 13.00 7.07
N LEU A 80 14.44 12.95 6.07
CA LEU A 80 15.67 13.76 6.10
C LEU A 80 15.41 15.26 6.00
N LEU A 81 14.45 15.68 5.15
CA LEU A 81 14.12 17.09 4.96
C LEU A 81 13.36 17.67 6.15
N GLU A 82 12.44 16.90 6.74
CA GLU A 82 11.75 17.26 7.99
C GLU A 82 12.74 17.51 9.11
N VAL A 83 13.67 16.57 9.36
CA VAL A 83 14.69 16.74 10.39
C VAL A 83 15.60 17.95 10.09
N LYS A 84 15.97 18.12 8.82
CA LYS A 84 16.84 19.24 8.41
C LYS A 84 16.19 20.59 8.64
N PHE A 85 14.97 20.80 8.16
CA PHE A 85 14.32 22.11 8.25
C PHE A 85 13.66 22.35 9.61
N GLY A 86 13.18 21.29 10.29
CA GLY A 86 12.59 21.36 11.61
C GLY A 86 13.61 21.60 12.74
N PHE A 87 14.82 21.03 12.65
CA PHE A 87 15.79 21.10 13.76
C PHE A 87 17.17 21.66 13.40
N VAL A 88 17.67 21.42 12.18
CA VAL A 88 19.05 21.77 11.83
C VAL A 88 19.18 23.21 11.33
N VAL A 89 18.21 23.70 10.55
CA VAL A 89 18.23 25.07 10.02
C VAL A 89 17.63 26.02 11.04
N SER A 90 18.43 26.88 11.67
CA SER A 90 17.92 27.90 12.60
C SER A 90 17.25 29.05 11.83
N LEU A 91 15.92 29.18 11.93
CA LEU A 91 15.18 30.35 11.46
C LEU A 91 14.94 31.33 12.61
N SER A 92 14.88 32.63 12.30
CA SER A 92 14.67 33.69 13.29
C SER A 92 13.29 33.69 13.96
N GLY A 93 12.34 32.89 13.44
CA GLY A 93 10.99 32.75 14.00
C GLY A 93 10.83 31.58 14.98
N GLY A 94 11.92 30.94 15.41
CA GLY A 94 11.87 29.80 16.34
C GLY A 94 11.28 28.53 15.72
N LEU A 95 10.85 27.59 16.57
CA LEU A 95 10.43 26.24 16.18
C LEU A 95 9.24 26.25 15.20
N ILE A 96 8.27 27.16 15.40
CA ILE A 96 7.08 27.28 14.53
C ILE A 96 7.47 27.70 13.11
N ALA A 97 8.42 28.63 12.96
CA ALA A 97 8.88 29.04 11.63
C ALA A 97 9.71 27.96 10.94
N GLN A 98 10.37 27.09 11.71
CA GLN A 98 11.10 25.92 11.21
C GLN A 98 10.14 24.83 10.73
N GLU A 99 9.08 24.56 11.49
CA GLU A 99 8.01 23.62 11.14
C GLU A 99 7.30 24.04 9.85
N LEU A 100 6.82 25.28 9.75
CA LEU A 100 6.20 25.80 8.53
C LEU A 100 7.14 25.76 7.32
N ALA A 101 8.45 26.00 7.54
CA ALA A 101 9.45 25.88 6.49
C ALA A 101 9.66 24.42 6.06
N ALA A 102 9.64 23.47 7.00
CA ALA A 102 9.70 22.04 6.69
C ALA A 102 8.48 21.62 5.85
N ASP A 103 7.26 21.87 6.34
CA ASP A 103 5.99 21.52 5.70
C ASP A 103 5.91 22.04 4.26
N SER A 104 6.24 23.33 4.07
CA SER A 104 6.23 23.94 2.74
C SER A 104 7.22 23.27 1.77
N LYS A 105 8.35 22.74 2.26
CA LYS A 105 9.38 22.09 1.44
C LYS A 105 9.06 20.64 1.14
N VAL A 106 8.37 19.95 2.04
CA VAL A 106 8.07 18.52 1.90
C VAL A 106 6.71 18.25 1.26
N SER A 107 5.75 19.18 1.31
CA SER A 107 4.38 19.03 0.79
C SER A 107 4.29 18.42 -0.62
N GLY A 108 5.07 18.95 -1.58
CA GLY A 108 5.08 18.41 -2.94
C GLY A 108 5.61 16.98 -3.04
N MET A 109 6.60 16.63 -2.22
CA MET A 109 7.13 15.26 -2.14
C MET A 109 6.16 14.32 -1.44
N SER A 110 5.46 14.78 -0.40
CA SER A 110 4.41 14.03 0.31
C SER A 110 3.31 13.62 -0.67
N ILE A 111 2.78 14.58 -1.43
CA ILE A 111 1.74 14.30 -2.44
C ILE A 111 2.21 13.21 -3.42
N ILE A 112 3.43 13.32 -3.95
CA ILE A 112 3.94 12.31 -4.90
C ILE A 112 4.10 10.94 -4.21
N SER A 113 4.53 10.92 -2.95
CA SER A 113 4.66 9.69 -2.15
C SER A 113 3.30 9.01 -1.95
N ASP A 114 2.28 9.78 -1.57
CA ASP A 114 0.92 9.28 -1.32
C ASP A 114 0.32 8.68 -2.60
N TRP A 115 0.49 9.37 -3.73
CA TRP A 115 0.07 8.85 -5.03
C TRP A 115 0.83 7.57 -5.42
N ALA A 116 2.14 7.49 -5.15
CA ALA A 116 2.92 6.29 -5.42
C ALA A 116 2.45 5.09 -4.58
N ALA A 117 2.12 5.32 -3.31
CA ALA A 117 1.53 4.31 -2.42
C ALA A 117 0.16 3.84 -2.94
N ASN A 118 -0.74 4.79 -3.25
CA ASN A 118 -2.08 4.49 -3.75
C ASN A 118 -2.06 3.67 -5.04
N PHE A 119 -1.22 4.03 -6.02
CA PHE A 119 -1.07 3.23 -7.23
C PHE A 119 -0.49 1.83 -6.95
N THR A 120 0.39 1.69 -5.96
CA THR A 120 0.93 0.39 -5.56
C THR A 120 -0.17 -0.51 -5.01
N PHE A 121 -1.08 0.01 -4.19
CA PHE A 121 -2.24 -0.72 -3.70
C PHE A 121 -3.18 -1.12 -4.84
N LEU A 122 -3.53 -0.20 -5.75
CA LEU A 122 -4.39 -0.51 -6.89
C LEU A 122 -3.82 -1.59 -7.82
N ILE A 123 -2.49 -1.62 -8.01
CA ILE A 123 -1.82 -2.70 -8.75
C ILE A 123 -1.95 -4.04 -8.01
N ALA A 124 -1.80 -4.03 -6.68
CA ALA A 124 -1.96 -5.22 -5.85
C ALA A 124 -3.40 -5.77 -5.95
N ASP A 125 -4.41 -4.92 -5.81
CA ASP A 125 -5.82 -5.32 -5.90
C ASP A 125 -6.19 -5.83 -7.29
N THR A 126 -5.72 -5.14 -8.33
CA THR A 126 -5.87 -5.61 -9.71
C THR A 126 -5.24 -6.98 -9.91
N ALA A 127 -4.05 -7.23 -9.34
CA ALA A 127 -3.40 -8.54 -9.42
C ALA A 127 -4.18 -9.63 -8.66
N ILE A 128 -4.76 -9.31 -7.50
CA ILE A 128 -5.60 -10.22 -6.72
C ILE A 128 -6.89 -10.55 -7.51
N VAL A 129 -7.57 -9.55 -8.06
CA VAL A 129 -8.81 -9.71 -8.83
C VAL A 129 -8.55 -10.49 -10.13
N TRP A 130 -7.47 -10.18 -10.84
CA TRP A 130 -7.07 -10.92 -12.04
C TRP A 130 -6.86 -12.42 -11.76
N ARG A 131 -6.24 -12.74 -10.62
CA ARG A 131 -6.03 -14.12 -10.15
C ARG A 131 -7.35 -14.83 -9.88
N ALA A 132 -8.27 -14.20 -9.16
CA ALA A 132 -9.61 -14.76 -8.93
C ALA A 132 -10.38 -14.94 -10.25
N TRP A 133 -10.32 -13.96 -11.14
CA TRP A 133 -10.96 -14.01 -12.46
C TRP A 133 -10.46 -15.18 -13.30
N ALA A 134 -9.15 -15.43 -13.31
CA ALA A 134 -8.54 -16.53 -14.05
C ALA A 134 -9.01 -17.91 -13.57
N LEU A 135 -9.40 -18.04 -12.29
CA LEU A 135 -9.91 -19.29 -11.71
C LEU A 135 -11.39 -19.55 -11.98
N TRP A 136 -12.16 -18.50 -12.23
CA TRP A 136 -13.61 -18.55 -12.43
C TRP A 136 -13.98 -18.35 -13.91
N THR A 137 -13.33 -19.08 -14.82
CA THR A 137 -13.48 -18.92 -16.29
C THR A 137 -14.93 -19.03 -16.77
N GLU A 138 -15.72 -19.94 -16.21
CA GLU A 138 -17.08 -20.27 -16.66
C GLU A 138 -18.19 -19.45 -16.00
N ASN A 139 -17.96 -18.88 -14.81
CA ASN A 139 -19.00 -18.16 -14.06
C ASN A 139 -18.96 -16.65 -14.36
N LYS A 140 -19.80 -16.20 -15.30
CA LYS A 140 -19.91 -14.79 -15.68
C LYS A 140 -20.34 -13.87 -14.53
N LEU A 141 -21.17 -14.36 -13.59
CA LEU A 141 -21.64 -13.55 -12.46
C LEU A 141 -20.47 -13.16 -11.55
N VAL A 142 -19.63 -14.13 -11.17
CA VAL A 142 -18.45 -13.88 -10.33
C VAL A 142 -17.50 -12.88 -10.99
N LYS A 143 -17.30 -12.97 -12.31
CA LYS A 143 -16.49 -12.02 -13.06
C LYS A 143 -17.05 -10.60 -13.02
N TRP A 144 -18.36 -10.45 -13.24
CA TRP A 144 -19.01 -9.13 -13.15
C TRP A 144 -18.94 -8.56 -11.74
N THR A 145 -19.16 -9.36 -10.71
CA THR A 145 -19.02 -8.94 -9.31
C THR A 145 -17.60 -8.47 -9.01
N LEU A 146 -16.58 -9.25 -9.40
CA LEU A 146 -15.17 -8.87 -9.24
C LEU A 146 -14.82 -7.57 -9.99
N LEU A 147 -15.36 -7.39 -11.21
CA LEU A 147 -15.13 -6.16 -11.98
C LEU A 147 -15.73 -4.94 -11.29
N ILE A 148 -16.98 -5.05 -10.81
CA ILE A 148 -17.69 -3.95 -10.15
C ILE A 148 -16.97 -3.56 -8.87
N ILE A 149 -16.54 -4.54 -8.07
CA ILE A 149 -15.78 -4.30 -6.84
C ILE A 149 -14.46 -3.59 -7.14
N LEU A 150 -13.71 -4.06 -8.15
CA LEU A 150 -12.44 -3.42 -8.53
C LEU A 150 -12.64 -1.98 -9.05
N LEU A 151 -13.68 -1.73 -9.85
CA LEU A 151 -13.97 -0.39 -10.35
C LEU A 151 -14.39 0.57 -9.23
N ALA A 152 -15.18 0.09 -8.26
CA ALA A 152 -15.55 0.87 -7.09
C ALA A 152 -14.32 1.21 -6.23
N ASP A 153 -13.43 0.24 -6.01
CA ASP A 153 -12.17 0.43 -5.30
C ASP A 153 -11.26 1.46 -5.98
N ILE A 154 -11.03 1.33 -7.29
CA ILE A 154 -10.26 2.32 -8.07
C ILE A 154 -10.88 3.72 -7.94
N GLY A 155 -12.20 3.82 -8.10
CA GLY A 155 -12.90 5.10 -8.05
C GLY A 155 -12.76 5.79 -6.70
N ILE A 156 -12.85 5.02 -5.61
CA ILE A 156 -12.81 5.57 -4.25
C ILE A 156 -11.38 5.90 -3.82
N ASN A 157 -10.39 5.06 -4.11
CA ASN A 157 -8.98 5.39 -3.84
C ASN A 157 -8.53 6.65 -4.59
N ILE A 158 -8.97 6.83 -5.84
CA ILE A 158 -8.65 8.06 -6.61
C ILE A 158 -9.38 9.27 -6.01
N ALA A 159 -10.64 9.12 -5.61
CA ALA A 159 -11.39 10.23 -5.02
C ALA A 159 -10.76 10.68 -3.69
N ASP A 160 -10.37 9.73 -2.85
CA ASP A 160 -9.67 9.94 -1.58
C ASP A 160 -8.33 10.67 -1.80
N ALA A 161 -7.46 10.12 -2.65
CA ALA A 161 -6.16 10.73 -2.96
C ALA A 161 -6.27 12.18 -3.50
N VAL A 162 -7.32 12.46 -4.28
CA VAL A 162 -7.60 13.82 -4.78
C VAL A 162 -8.06 14.75 -3.66
N VAL A 163 -8.84 14.26 -2.70
CA VAL A 163 -9.25 15.03 -1.52
C VAL A 163 -8.03 15.32 -0.65
N ASP A 164 -7.16 14.34 -0.38
CA ASP A 164 -5.96 14.53 0.45
C ASP A 164 -4.98 15.50 -0.18
N THR A 165 -4.82 15.42 -1.51
CA THR A 165 -4.02 16.38 -2.26
C THR A 165 -4.59 17.80 -2.11
N LYS A 166 -5.92 17.95 -2.16
CA LYS A 166 -6.57 19.25 -1.95
C LYS A 166 -6.40 19.75 -0.53
N VAL A 167 -6.52 18.89 0.48
CA VAL A 167 -6.30 19.23 1.89
C VAL A 167 -4.89 19.76 2.06
N THR A 168 -3.89 19.03 1.56
CA THR A 168 -2.47 19.40 1.64
C THR A 168 -2.19 20.74 0.96
N ILE A 169 -2.76 20.98 -0.22
CA ILE A 169 -2.62 22.26 -0.95
C ILE A 169 -3.37 23.40 -0.25
N ASN A 170 -4.55 23.13 0.32
CA ASN A 170 -5.38 24.15 0.98
C ASN A 170 -4.88 24.51 2.38
N ALA A 171 -4.23 23.59 3.09
CA ALA A 171 -3.53 23.87 4.34
C ALA A 171 -2.46 24.97 4.15
N LEU A 172 -1.88 25.07 2.95
CA LEU A 172 -0.99 26.18 2.57
C LEU A 172 -1.73 27.49 2.30
N ASN A 173 -3.04 27.46 2.04
CA ASN A 173 -3.86 28.58 1.57
C ASN A 173 -4.98 29.03 2.55
N THR A 174 -5.09 28.43 3.74
CA THR A 174 -6.03 28.81 4.82
C THR A 174 -7.54 28.61 4.51
N ASP A 175 -7.91 27.71 3.59
CA ASP A 175 -9.31 27.41 3.25
C ASP A 175 -9.68 25.96 3.63
N ASN A 176 -10.28 25.78 4.81
CA ASN A 176 -10.53 24.46 5.40
C ASN A 176 -12.00 24.04 5.24
N ASN A 177 -12.35 23.37 4.14
CA ASN A 177 -13.69 22.77 3.96
C ASN A 177 -13.66 21.53 3.03
N SER A 178 -12.87 20.51 3.40
CA SER A 178 -12.83 19.23 2.69
C SER A 178 -13.19 18.07 3.62
N VAL A 179 -14.17 17.27 3.21
CA VAL A 179 -14.54 16.00 3.86
C VAL A 179 -13.59 14.93 3.33
N THR A 180 -12.76 14.34 4.20
CA THR A 180 -11.80 13.28 3.85
C THR A 180 -12.46 11.90 3.81
N PHE A 181 -11.95 10.98 2.98
CA PHE A 181 -12.47 9.61 2.83
C PHE A 181 -11.56 8.56 3.49
N ASP A 182 -10.66 8.99 4.40
CA ASP A 182 -9.58 8.23 5.04
C ASP A 182 -10.01 6.89 5.67
N SER A 183 -11.27 6.78 6.09
CA SER A 183 -11.83 5.54 6.67
C SER A 183 -12.49 4.60 5.65
N LEU A 184 -12.95 5.14 4.52
CA LEU A 184 -13.70 4.42 3.48
C LEU A 184 -12.77 3.74 2.47
N SER A 185 -11.68 4.40 2.09
CA SER A 185 -10.71 3.91 1.11
C SER A 185 -10.00 2.62 1.58
N PRO A 186 -9.41 2.55 2.79
CA PRO A 186 -8.80 1.32 3.30
C PRO A 186 -9.80 0.18 3.51
N ALA A 187 -11.03 0.49 3.92
CA ALA A 187 -12.07 -0.52 4.19
C ALA A 187 -12.55 -1.21 2.90
N LEU A 188 -12.59 -0.49 1.79
CA LEU A 188 -12.95 -1.05 0.49
C LEU A 188 -11.82 -1.87 -0.13
N ASN A 189 -10.57 -1.41 0.01
CA ASN A 189 -9.39 -2.17 -0.36
C ASN A 189 -9.38 -3.54 0.37
N LEU A 190 -9.66 -3.52 1.68
CA LEU A 190 -9.86 -4.73 2.48
C LEU A 190 -10.99 -5.61 1.96
N THR A 191 -12.11 -5.01 1.56
CA THR A 191 -13.25 -5.75 1.01
C THR A 191 -12.88 -6.48 -0.29
N VAL A 192 -12.17 -5.80 -1.21
CA VAL A 192 -11.70 -6.40 -2.48
C VAL A 192 -10.82 -7.61 -2.19
N ASN A 193 -9.86 -7.43 -1.29
CA ASN A 193 -8.91 -8.47 -0.91
C ASN A 193 -9.59 -9.68 -0.23
N ILE A 194 -10.48 -9.46 0.74
CA ILE A 194 -11.22 -10.54 1.41
C ILE A 194 -12.08 -11.32 0.41
N VAL A 195 -12.88 -10.63 -0.40
CA VAL A 195 -13.80 -11.28 -1.36
C VAL A 195 -13.00 -12.10 -2.37
N ALA A 196 -11.93 -11.55 -2.92
CA ALA A 196 -11.12 -12.26 -3.90
C ALA A 196 -10.35 -13.43 -3.26
N THR A 197 -9.77 -13.24 -2.08
CA THR A 197 -9.08 -14.31 -1.34
C THR A 197 -10.04 -15.46 -1.00
N PHE A 198 -11.26 -15.16 -0.56
CA PHE A 198 -12.28 -16.16 -0.29
C PHE A 198 -12.70 -16.93 -1.56
N LEU A 199 -12.86 -16.24 -2.69
CA LEU A 199 -13.17 -16.89 -3.97
C LEU A 199 -12.05 -17.82 -4.46
N ILE A 200 -10.79 -17.45 -4.22
CA ILE A 200 -9.62 -18.29 -4.52
C ILE A 200 -9.62 -19.51 -3.58
N ALA A 201 -9.82 -19.29 -2.27
CA ALA A 201 -9.85 -20.36 -1.26
C ALA A 201 -10.99 -21.37 -1.51
N HIS A 202 -12.18 -20.89 -1.85
CA HIS A 202 -13.31 -21.77 -2.19
C HIS A 202 -13.00 -22.64 -3.42
N ARG A 203 -12.34 -22.08 -4.44
CA ARG A 203 -11.94 -22.86 -5.62
C ARG A 203 -10.85 -23.87 -5.28
N ALA A 204 -9.88 -23.51 -4.46
CA ALA A 204 -8.83 -24.41 -3.97
C ALA A 204 -9.44 -25.59 -3.18
N TRP A 205 -10.40 -25.30 -2.29
CA TRP A 205 -11.14 -26.31 -1.54
C TRP A 205 -11.93 -27.25 -2.44
N LYS A 206 -12.65 -26.72 -3.43
CA LYS A 206 -13.41 -27.56 -4.38
C LYS A 206 -12.47 -28.44 -5.21
N HIS A 207 -11.31 -27.95 -5.62
CA HIS A 207 -10.30 -28.74 -6.32
C HIS A 207 -9.74 -29.86 -5.43
N HIS A 208 -9.48 -29.56 -4.16
CA HIS A 208 -9.02 -30.54 -3.17
C HIS A 208 -10.08 -31.62 -2.89
N GLN A 209 -11.36 -31.25 -2.72
CA GLN A 209 -12.46 -32.23 -2.54
C GLN A 209 -12.70 -33.10 -3.78
N SER A 210 -12.46 -32.58 -4.98
CA SER A 210 -12.72 -33.31 -6.24
C SER A 210 -11.57 -34.25 -6.62
N THR A 211 -10.45 -34.23 -5.89
CA THR A 211 -9.30 -35.11 -6.13
C THR A 211 -9.37 -36.24 -5.11
N PRO A 212 -9.85 -37.45 -5.47
CA PRO A 212 -9.97 -38.55 -4.51
C PRO A 212 -8.60 -38.92 -3.94
N ALA A 213 -8.57 -39.24 -2.64
CA ALA A 213 -7.39 -39.54 -1.81
C ALA A 213 -6.49 -40.70 -2.30
N ILE A 214 -6.79 -41.30 -3.45
CA ILE A 214 -6.06 -42.45 -4.01
C ILE A 214 -4.85 -42.00 -4.87
N LEU A 215 -4.75 -40.72 -5.26
CA LEU A 215 -3.59 -40.18 -5.99
C LEU A 215 -2.56 -39.50 -5.06
N HIS A 216 -2.30 -40.12 -3.90
CA HIS A 216 -1.53 -39.58 -2.77
C HIS A 216 0.00 -39.58 -2.99
N ASN A 217 0.52 -39.08 -4.10
CA ASN A 217 1.97 -38.82 -4.15
C ASN A 217 2.42 -37.59 -4.96
N ASN A 218 1.49 -36.93 -5.66
CA ASN A 218 1.80 -35.69 -6.36
C ASN A 218 0.94 -34.59 -5.76
N LYS A 219 1.47 -33.84 -4.78
CA LYS A 219 0.99 -32.49 -4.52
C LYS A 219 1.02 -31.77 -5.87
N THR A 220 -0.13 -31.56 -6.49
CA THR A 220 -0.17 -30.95 -7.82
C THR A 220 0.40 -29.55 -7.69
N GLU A 221 1.34 -29.16 -8.57
CA GLU A 221 1.96 -27.82 -8.57
C GLU A 221 0.88 -26.72 -8.51
N VAL A 222 -0.26 -26.97 -9.15
CA VAL A 222 -1.46 -26.12 -9.12
C VAL A 222 -2.01 -25.93 -7.70
N GLY A 223 -2.12 -27.00 -6.90
CA GLY A 223 -2.60 -26.92 -5.52
C GLY A 223 -1.67 -26.10 -4.62
N ALA A 224 -0.36 -26.25 -4.80
CA ALA A 224 0.64 -25.44 -4.08
C ALA A 224 0.57 -23.96 -4.45
N ILE A 225 0.43 -23.64 -5.75
CA ILE A 225 0.28 -22.25 -6.23
C ILE A 225 -1.01 -21.64 -5.66
N LEU A 226 -2.13 -22.37 -5.69
CA LEU A 226 -3.40 -21.90 -5.14
C LEU A 226 -3.32 -21.63 -3.64
N LEU A 227 -2.66 -22.52 -2.89
CA LEU A 227 -2.47 -22.32 -1.45
C LEU A 227 -1.63 -21.08 -1.15
N LEU A 228 -0.51 -20.90 -1.85
CA LEU A 228 0.33 -19.70 -1.72
C LEU A 228 -0.45 -18.41 -2.02
N MET A 229 -1.38 -18.44 -2.99
CA MET A 229 -2.23 -17.29 -3.30
C MET A 229 -3.20 -16.97 -2.17
N VAL A 230 -3.75 -17.98 -1.50
CA VAL A 230 -4.64 -17.79 -0.34
C VAL A 230 -3.85 -17.28 0.86
N GLU A 231 -2.70 -17.88 1.17
CA GLU A 231 -1.86 -17.47 2.30
C GLU A 231 -1.36 -16.03 2.14
N SER A 232 -0.88 -15.66 0.95
CA SER A 232 -0.45 -14.27 0.69
C SER A 232 -1.59 -13.26 0.75
N GLY A 233 -2.79 -13.59 0.25
CA GLY A 233 -3.97 -12.73 0.36
C GLY A 233 -4.43 -12.55 1.81
N ALA A 234 -4.40 -13.63 2.60
CA ALA A 234 -4.74 -13.57 4.03
C ALA A 234 -3.74 -12.72 4.83
N ILE A 235 -2.43 -12.86 4.58
CA ILE A 235 -1.40 -12.02 5.20
C ILE A 235 -1.63 -10.55 4.84
N PHE A 236 -1.86 -10.24 3.56
CA PHE A 236 -2.14 -8.87 3.12
C PHE A 236 -3.40 -8.31 3.79
N GLY A 237 -4.46 -9.12 3.93
CA GLY A 237 -5.68 -8.71 4.62
C GLY A 237 -5.47 -8.44 6.10
N MET A 238 -4.65 -9.24 6.79
CA MET A 238 -4.30 -8.97 8.19
C MET A 238 -3.53 -7.66 8.37
N VAL A 239 -2.62 -7.35 7.44
CA VAL A 239 -1.89 -6.08 7.44
C VAL A 239 -2.86 -4.91 7.25
N GLN A 240 -3.80 -5.01 6.32
CA GLN A 240 -4.84 -3.98 6.10
C GLN A 240 -5.74 -3.78 7.33
N VAL A 241 -6.21 -4.86 7.95
CA VAL A 241 -7.02 -4.78 9.18
C VAL A 241 -6.25 -4.09 10.30
N THR A 242 -4.97 -4.45 10.47
CA THR A 242 -4.11 -3.82 11.47
C THR A 242 -3.99 -2.32 11.21
N ASN A 243 -3.79 -1.92 9.95
CA ASN A 243 -3.69 -0.51 9.58
C ASN A 243 -5.00 0.26 9.87
N ILE A 244 -6.16 -0.31 9.53
CA ILE A 244 -7.47 0.30 9.83
C ILE A 244 -7.67 0.46 11.34
N ILE A 245 -7.32 -0.54 12.13
CA ILE A 245 -7.44 -0.48 13.60
C ILE A 245 -6.54 0.61 14.16
N LEU A 246 -5.28 0.68 13.73
CA LEU A 246 -4.34 1.71 14.17
C LEU A 246 -4.84 3.11 13.82
N HIS A 247 -5.32 3.32 12.59
CA HIS A 247 -5.88 4.60 12.16
C HIS A 247 -7.13 4.98 12.98
N ALA A 248 -8.02 4.03 13.26
CA ALA A 248 -9.20 4.28 14.09
C ALA A 248 -8.87 4.61 15.55
N LEU A 249 -7.80 4.00 16.10
CA LEU A 249 -7.31 4.30 17.44
C LEU A 249 -6.67 5.68 17.51
N ASP A 250 -5.94 6.09 16.48
CA ASP A 250 -5.30 7.41 16.41
C ASP A 250 -6.35 8.54 16.38
N ILE A 251 -7.39 8.38 15.55
CA ILE A 251 -8.54 9.32 15.55
C ILE A 251 -9.20 9.43 16.94
N HIS A 252 -9.33 8.33 17.67
CA HIS A 252 -9.90 8.35 19.03
C HIS A 252 -8.94 8.96 20.07
N ALA A 253 -7.63 8.85 19.88
CA ALA A 253 -6.65 9.47 20.75
C ALA A 253 -6.54 10.98 20.53
N ALA A 254 -6.84 11.45 19.32
CA ALA A 254 -6.84 12.87 18.93
C ALA A 254 -8.15 13.62 19.24
N ALA A 255 -9.22 12.92 19.65
CA ALA A 255 -10.55 13.47 19.96
C ALA A 255 -10.78 13.67 21.48
#